data_AF-A0A1Q9D6Q5-F1
#
_entry.id   AF-A0A1Q9D6Q5-F1
#
_cell.length_a   1.000
_cell.length_b   1.000
_cell.length_c   1.000
_cell.angle_alpha   90.00
_cell.angle_beta   90.00
_cell.angle_gamma   90.00
#
_symmetry.space_group_name_H-M   'P 1'
#
loop_
_entity.id
_entity.type
_entity.pdbx_description
1 polymer ?
#
loop_
_entity_poly.entity_id
_entity_poly.type
_entity_poly.pdbx_seq_one_letter_code
_entity_poly.pdbx_strand_id
1 'polypeptide(L)'
;MAVFNLGTLAVCGASIAVLLPLISKLSAPAPPRRAKRLGDPTYDLEKIDAPAATGAKLRIVAWALADSPVAPLLRRFLINQNGADELQDLALQVVDEGKSTVAYTPMHRLTTEEWKRHEAAASGAGSVKTLLQEGFDGQPPGPGVYVTVEDYAKAYKSGAWTPTSAMERLLQAIRKLPAEYRVFVTVLEEDVRKQAQDSEQRILKGEARSIFEGVPIAVKDMVSVRGHPFSEGTVWPAGDRHNKRAEEDDNTVRLFREAGAIILGTTVMTEFGVTPLGYSVHFKGPVNAYNGSYYCGGSSSGSAVAVAMGLVPVAVGMDGGGSIRIPAAMEGAVGLAPTYGRVPDSSPDTLFGTMVKTGPIAATTRDAALAHAVMSQSVSSHIFTRLYGEPFGVPPVHLEGFMDLNLKGIRLGVFWDHFNDAEPLVVEACKAALETLKTLGAEVVPVALPHLKALSLAHGLDISTEFSTFFGNLLYNGHNLEPGTRIQLGLGYTISGVEFNSANILRGWALKYMHEEVFKKLNVQAIVSPSMGILPPKMPEDVTAAGESNTPLIMQMMKYIFLGNLLGLPGISVPVGYDDNTKLPVSMHLMGAHWEEAVLLRLANALETRHLQRKKPSAFFDLRAEL
;
A
#
# COMPACT_ATOMS: atom_id res chain seq x y z
N MET A 1 27.90 35.38 -36.39
CA MET A 1 27.41 34.10 -36.97
C MET A 1 27.75 32.98 -36.00
N ALA A 2 26.83 32.68 -35.08
CA ALA A 2 26.76 31.40 -34.40
C ALA A 2 25.30 30.97 -34.58
N VAL A 3 25.12 29.81 -35.19
CA VAL A 3 23.84 29.28 -35.67
C VAL A 3 22.92 29.06 -34.47
N PHE A 4 21.98 29.98 -34.23
CA PHE A 4 20.78 29.67 -33.45
C PHE A 4 19.99 28.65 -34.26
N ASN A 5 20.05 27.40 -33.80
CA ASN A 5 19.40 26.28 -34.44
C ASN A 5 17.87 26.51 -34.41
N LEU A 6 17.22 26.51 -35.57
CA LEU A 6 15.77 26.69 -35.73
C LEU A 6 14.94 25.67 -34.92
N GLY A 7 15.55 24.56 -34.50
CA GLY A 7 14.94 23.60 -33.56
C GLY A 7 14.67 24.15 -32.16
N THR A 8 15.48 25.09 -31.65
CA THR A 8 15.33 25.62 -30.28
C THR A 8 14.12 26.57 -30.16
N LEU A 9 13.79 27.30 -31.23
CA LEU A 9 12.60 28.17 -31.30
C LEU A 9 11.30 27.39 -31.45
N ALA A 10 11.30 26.28 -32.19
CA ALA A 10 10.14 25.38 -32.29
C ALA A 10 9.85 24.65 -30.97
N VAL A 11 10.90 24.25 -30.23
CA VAL A 11 10.77 23.68 -28.88
C VAL A 11 10.25 24.73 -27.89
N CYS A 12 10.67 26.00 -27.98
CA CYS A 12 10.10 27.07 -27.15
C CYS A 12 8.60 27.31 -27.45
N GLY A 13 8.17 27.30 -28.72
CA GLY A 13 6.77 27.49 -29.09
C GLY A 13 5.84 26.36 -28.61
N ALA A 14 6.26 25.10 -28.79
CA ALA A 14 5.53 23.93 -28.29
C ALA A 14 5.53 23.86 -26.75
N SER A 15 6.62 24.26 -26.10
CA SER A 15 6.71 24.32 -24.63
C SER A 15 5.81 25.41 -24.04
N ILE A 16 5.68 26.57 -24.69
CA ILE A 16 4.77 27.64 -24.27
C ILE A 16 3.31 27.18 -24.35
N ALA A 17 2.91 26.46 -25.40
CA ALA A 17 1.54 25.92 -25.52
C ALA A 17 1.18 24.89 -24.43
N VAL A 18 2.13 24.03 -24.04
CA VAL A 18 1.94 23.04 -22.97
C VAL A 18 1.92 23.71 -21.58
N LEU A 19 2.68 24.79 -21.39
CA LEU A 19 2.75 25.53 -20.13
C LEU A 19 1.70 26.65 -20.03
N LEU A 20 1.06 27.05 -21.13
CA LEU A 20 0.06 28.13 -21.21
C LEU A 20 -1.09 27.97 -20.20
N PRO A 21 -1.66 26.77 -19.97
CA PRO A 21 -2.65 26.57 -18.91
C PRO A 21 -2.09 26.86 -17.52
N LEU A 22 -0.86 26.43 -17.23
CA LEU A 22 -0.16 26.66 -15.96
C LEU A 22 0.13 28.17 -15.78
N ILE A 23 0.57 28.84 -16.84
CA ILE A 23 0.92 30.27 -16.86
C ILE A 23 -0.33 31.15 -16.74
N SER A 24 -1.42 30.80 -17.43
CA SER A 24 -2.68 31.56 -17.36
C SER A 24 -3.30 31.57 -15.95
N LYS A 25 -3.09 30.48 -15.19
CA LYS A 25 -3.54 30.37 -13.80
C LYS A 25 -2.71 31.19 -12.82
N LEU A 26 -1.44 31.49 -13.11
CA LEU A 26 -0.61 32.39 -12.29
C LEU A 26 -1.20 33.81 -12.15
N SER A 27 -2.11 34.18 -13.06
CA SER A 27 -2.75 35.50 -13.11
C SER A 27 -4.11 35.54 -12.39
N ALA A 28 -4.64 34.39 -11.94
CA ALA A 28 -5.95 34.31 -11.31
C ALA A 28 -5.86 34.62 -9.81
N PRO A 29 -6.77 35.44 -9.25
CA PRO A 29 -6.83 35.66 -7.81
C PRO A 29 -7.14 34.36 -7.08
N ALA A 30 -6.48 34.13 -5.94
CA ALA A 30 -6.80 32.99 -5.08
C ALA A 30 -8.29 33.02 -4.69
N PRO A 31 -8.97 31.86 -4.63
CA PRO A 31 -10.37 31.81 -4.20
C PRO A 31 -10.52 32.42 -2.80
N PRO A 32 -11.68 33.04 -2.49
CA PRO A 32 -11.90 33.70 -1.21
C PRO A 32 -11.79 32.70 -0.05
N ARG A 33 -11.05 33.09 0.99
CA ARG A 33 -10.88 32.32 2.23
C ARG A 33 -12.22 32.11 2.91
N ARG A 34 -12.60 30.84 3.12
CA ARG A 34 -13.67 30.50 4.06
C ARG A 34 -13.02 29.80 5.24
N ALA A 35 -12.85 30.52 6.36
CA ALA A 35 -12.29 29.95 7.57
C ALA A 35 -13.18 28.80 8.04
N LYS A 36 -12.69 27.56 7.95
CA LYS A 36 -13.37 26.39 8.50
C LYS A 36 -13.12 26.32 10.00
N ARG A 37 -14.15 25.94 10.76
CA ARG A 37 -14.04 25.73 12.20
C ARG A 37 -13.43 24.36 12.47
N LEU A 38 -12.47 24.27 13.39
CA LEU A 38 -11.90 23.00 13.83
C LEU A 38 -13.01 22.05 14.33
N GLY A 39 -12.95 20.78 13.90
CA GLY A 39 -13.99 19.77 14.18
C GLY A 39 -15.31 19.91 13.42
N ASP A 40 -15.44 20.77 12.42
CA ASP A 40 -16.63 20.80 11.54
C ASP A 40 -16.84 19.42 10.88
N PRO A 41 -17.97 18.73 11.12
CA PRO A 41 -18.20 17.37 10.63
C PRO A 41 -18.54 17.29 9.14
N THR A 42 -18.65 18.42 8.43
CA THR A 42 -19.00 18.42 7.00
C THR A 42 -17.96 17.71 6.15
N TYR A 43 -18.43 16.91 5.19
CA TYR A 43 -17.59 16.35 4.16
C TYR A 43 -17.07 17.45 3.22
N ASP A 44 -15.75 17.52 3.06
CA ASP A 44 -15.09 18.67 2.45
C ASP A 44 -13.94 18.32 1.49
N LEU A 45 -13.77 17.04 1.18
CA LEU A 45 -12.67 16.61 0.30
C LEU A 45 -12.92 17.11 -1.12
N GLU A 46 -11.97 17.89 -1.63
CA GLU A 46 -12.05 18.52 -2.95
C GLU A 46 -11.09 17.85 -3.95
N LYS A 47 -11.37 18.02 -5.24
CA LYS A 47 -10.44 17.59 -6.29
C LYS A 47 -9.22 18.51 -6.30
N ILE A 48 -8.03 17.91 -6.27
CA ILE A 48 -6.77 18.65 -6.49
C ILE A 48 -6.70 19.14 -7.93
N ASP A 49 -6.27 20.39 -8.11
CA ASP A 49 -5.98 21.00 -9.40
C ASP A 49 -4.48 20.88 -9.69
N ALA A 50 -4.13 20.02 -10.64
CA ALA A 50 -2.77 19.83 -11.13
C ALA A 50 -2.80 19.33 -12.58
N PRO A 51 -1.79 19.65 -13.39
CA PRO A 51 -1.72 19.16 -14.77
C PRO A 51 -1.54 17.64 -14.82
N ALA A 52 -2.32 16.98 -15.66
CA ALA A 52 -2.09 15.58 -16.04
C ALA A 52 -1.25 15.53 -17.33
N ALA A 53 -0.22 14.69 -17.36
CA ALA A 53 0.64 14.57 -18.52
C ALA A 53 1.24 13.17 -18.68
N THR A 54 1.37 12.75 -19.95
CA THR A 54 2.05 11.53 -20.41
C THR A 54 3.02 11.86 -21.55
N GLY A 55 3.83 10.87 -21.94
CA GLY A 55 4.68 10.93 -23.13
C GLY A 55 5.59 12.17 -23.18
N ALA A 56 5.62 12.84 -24.34
CA ALA A 56 6.47 14.02 -24.53
C ALA A 56 6.04 15.22 -23.67
N LYS A 57 4.72 15.39 -23.42
CA LYS A 57 4.20 16.46 -22.57
C LYS A 57 4.69 16.30 -21.13
N LEU A 58 4.73 15.07 -20.62
CA LEU A 58 5.22 14.79 -19.29
C LEU A 58 6.68 15.20 -19.11
N ARG A 59 7.53 14.96 -20.10
CA ARG A 59 8.94 15.40 -20.04
C ARG A 59 9.08 16.92 -19.97
N ILE A 60 8.24 17.66 -20.69
CA ILE A 60 8.20 19.13 -20.64
C ILE A 60 7.72 19.61 -19.26
N VAL A 61 6.66 19.01 -18.73
CA VAL A 61 6.13 19.33 -17.39
C VAL A 61 7.15 19.02 -16.30
N ALA A 62 7.82 17.87 -16.38
CA ALA A 62 8.86 17.49 -15.43
C ALA A 62 10.04 18.46 -15.47
N TRP A 63 10.53 18.84 -16.66
CA TRP A 63 11.56 19.88 -16.76
C TRP A 63 11.10 21.21 -16.16
N ALA A 64 9.87 21.64 -16.45
CA ALA A 64 9.34 22.91 -15.94
C ALA A 64 9.22 22.90 -14.40
N LEU A 65 8.74 21.79 -13.82
CA LEU A 65 8.47 21.66 -12.39
C LEU A 65 9.64 21.17 -11.56
N ALA A 66 10.66 20.53 -12.13
CA ALA A 66 11.80 20.02 -11.38
C ALA A 66 13.10 20.78 -11.66
N ASP A 67 13.36 21.11 -12.93
CA ASP A 67 14.71 21.48 -13.41
C ASP A 67 14.85 22.94 -13.85
N SER A 68 13.75 23.60 -14.21
CA SER A 68 13.79 24.95 -14.75
C SER A 68 14.14 26.01 -13.68
N PRO A 69 14.75 27.16 -14.06
CA PRO A 69 15.01 28.25 -13.11
C PRO A 69 13.76 28.83 -12.43
N VAL A 70 12.59 28.64 -13.04
CA VAL A 70 11.28 29.08 -12.50
C VAL A 70 10.54 27.98 -11.75
N ALA A 71 11.11 26.77 -11.67
CA ALA A 71 10.48 25.61 -11.04
C ALA A 71 10.04 25.86 -9.60
N PRO A 72 10.82 26.52 -8.72
CA PRO A 72 10.36 26.84 -7.36
C PRO A 72 9.08 27.70 -7.34
N LEU A 73 8.93 28.65 -8.26
CA LEU A 73 7.75 29.51 -8.35
C LEU A 73 6.52 28.73 -8.83
N LEU A 74 6.69 27.87 -9.85
CA LEU A 74 5.61 27.03 -10.37
C LEU A 74 5.11 26.04 -9.33
N ARG A 75 6.01 25.37 -8.60
CA ARG A 75 5.65 24.45 -7.52
C ARG A 75 4.96 25.17 -6.37
N ARG A 76 5.47 26.33 -5.95
CA ARG A 76 4.86 27.15 -4.89
C ARG A 76 3.45 27.60 -5.29
N PHE A 77 3.24 27.99 -6.54
CA PHE A 77 1.91 28.29 -7.07
C PHE A 77 0.96 27.10 -6.95
N LEU A 78 1.38 25.91 -7.39
CA LEU A 78 0.58 24.68 -7.29
C LEU A 78 0.21 24.33 -5.85
N ILE A 79 1.16 24.43 -4.90
CA ILE A 79 0.91 24.18 -3.48
C ILE A 79 -0.13 25.16 -2.92
N ASN A 80 0.05 26.46 -3.18
CA ASN A 80 -0.86 27.48 -2.68
C ASN A 80 -2.27 27.36 -3.29
N GLN A 81 -2.35 27.03 -4.58
CA GLN A 81 -3.63 26.88 -5.27
C GLN A 81 -4.50 25.74 -4.68
N ASN A 82 -3.85 24.74 -4.10
CA ASN A 82 -4.52 23.56 -3.54
C ASN A 82 -4.81 23.66 -2.03
N GLY A 83 -4.67 24.84 -1.41
CA GLY A 83 -5.14 25.08 -0.04
C GLY A 83 -4.13 24.86 1.07
N ALA A 84 -2.84 25.10 0.81
CA ALA A 84 -1.81 25.05 1.85
C ALA A 84 -2.01 26.07 3.00
N ASP A 85 -2.76 27.14 2.75
CA ASP A 85 -3.16 28.13 3.77
C ASP A 85 -4.21 27.58 4.73
N GLU A 86 -5.19 26.82 4.23
CA GLU A 86 -6.23 26.16 5.04
C GLU A 86 -5.62 25.25 6.12
N LEU A 87 -4.53 24.56 5.79
CA LEU A 87 -3.78 23.72 6.73
C LEU A 87 -3.21 24.53 7.91
N GLN A 88 -2.65 25.71 7.63
CA GLN A 88 -2.06 26.58 8.65
C GLN A 88 -3.14 27.19 9.55
N ASP A 89 -4.25 27.64 8.95
CA ASP A 89 -5.38 28.20 9.70
C ASP A 89 -5.98 27.19 10.69
N LEU A 90 -6.12 25.93 10.28
CA LEU A 90 -6.58 24.85 11.17
C LEU A 90 -5.55 24.51 12.24
N ALA A 91 -4.25 24.47 11.89
CA ALA A 91 -3.19 24.22 12.87
C ALA A 91 -3.15 25.31 13.96
N LEU A 92 -3.37 26.58 13.61
CA LEU A 92 -3.48 27.67 14.58
C LEU A 92 -4.67 27.48 15.52
N GLN A 93 -5.84 27.08 15.01
CA GLN A 93 -7.00 26.78 15.86
C GLN A 93 -6.71 25.64 16.86
N VAL A 94 -5.98 24.60 16.45
CA VAL A 94 -5.56 23.51 17.36
C VAL A 94 -4.69 24.05 18.51
N VAL A 95 -3.78 24.97 18.20
CA VAL A 95 -2.91 25.63 19.19
C VAL A 95 -3.73 26.53 20.13
N ASP A 96 -4.61 27.37 19.58
CA ASP A 96 -5.41 28.33 20.34
C ASP A 96 -6.41 27.64 21.28
N GLU A 97 -6.97 26.49 20.89
CA GLU A 97 -7.86 25.70 21.75
C GLU A 97 -7.13 24.91 22.86
N GLY A 98 -5.79 25.01 22.96
CA GLY A 98 -4.98 24.27 23.92
C GLY A 98 -5.01 22.75 23.68
N LYS A 99 -5.39 22.32 22.46
CA LYS A 99 -5.48 20.91 22.06
C LYS A 99 -4.20 20.39 21.38
N SER A 100 -3.12 21.17 21.44
CA SER A 100 -1.88 20.89 20.72
C SER A 100 -1.13 19.69 21.28
N THR A 101 -0.95 18.69 20.43
CA THR A 101 0.17 17.74 20.48
C THR A 101 0.76 17.68 19.10
N VAL A 102 1.96 18.23 18.88
CA VAL A 102 2.67 18.05 17.61
C VAL A 102 3.05 16.58 17.52
N ALA A 103 2.55 15.86 16.52
CA ALA A 103 2.78 14.43 16.36
C ALA A 103 3.61 14.17 15.10
N TYR A 104 4.93 14.10 15.25
CA TYR A 104 5.82 13.76 14.13
C TYR A 104 5.76 12.30 13.72
N THR A 105 5.39 11.39 14.63
CA THR A 105 5.12 9.99 14.28
C THR A 105 3.67 9.65 14.63
N PRO A 106 2.99 8.84 13.81
CA PRO A 106 1.60 8.50 14.05
C PRO A 106 1.48 7.29 14.97
N MET A 107 2.03 7.43 16.18
CA MET A 107 2.06 6.35 17.16
C MET A 107 0.94 6.53 18.18
N HIS A 108 0.31 5.41 18.54
CA HIS A 108 -0.57 5.33 19.69
C HIS A 108 -0.04 4.28 20.67
N ARG A 109 0.32 4.74 21.87
CA ARG A 109 0.77 3.87 22.96
C ARG A 109 -0.44 3.36 23.72
N LEU A 110 -0.49 2.04 23.91
CA LEU A 110 -1.52 1.39 24.71
C LEU A 110 -1.31 1.68 26.20
N THR A 111 -2.42 1.81 26.92
CA THR A 111 -2.43 1.69 28.38
C THR A 111 -2.10 0.25 28.80
N THR A 112 -1.75 0.06 30.07
CA THR A 112 -1.45 -1.27 30.63
C THR A 112 -2.61 -2.26 30.45
N GLU A 113 -3.85 -1.80 30.62
CA GLU A 113 -5.04 -2.64 30.48
C GLU A 113 -5.25 -3.08 29.02
N GLU A 114 -5.07 -2.15 28.08
CA GLU A 114 -5.20 -2.44 26.66
C GLU A 114 -4.11 -3.41 26.19
N TRP A 115 -2.86 -3.21 26.61
CA TRP A 115 -1.77 -4.13 26.26
C TRP A 115 -2.00 -5.55 26.81
N LYS A 116 -2.42 -5.66 28.08
CA LYS A 116 -2.74 -6.96 28.69
C LYS A 116 -3.89 -7.68 28.00
N ARG A 117 -4.83 -6.94 27.38
CA ARG A 117 -5.89 -7.53 26.56
C ARG A 117 -5.32 -8.25 25.35
N HIS A 118 -4.37 -7.62 24.63
CA HIS A 118 -3.71 -8.26 23.50
C HIS A 118 -2.85 -9.45 23.95
N GLU A 119 -2.17 -9.35 25.09
CA GLU A 119 -1.42 -10.47 25.68
C GLU A 119 -2.32 -11.67 25.99
N ALA A 120 -3.47 -11.42 26.61
CA ALA A 120 -4.45 -12.46 26.90
C ALA A 120 -4.99 -13.11 25.60
N ALA A 121 -5.32 -12.30 24.59
CA ALA A 121 -5.77 -12.78 23.28
C ALA A 121 -4.70 -13.60 22.55
N ALA A 122 -3.42 -13.24 22.69
CA ALA A 122 -2.31 -13.96 22.08
C ALA A 122 -1.98 -15.30 22.76
N SER A 123 -2.32 -15.43 24.06
CA SER A 123 -1.98 -16.59 24.89
C SER A 123 -3.03 -17.72 24.88
N GLY A 124 -4.17 -17.53 24.21
CA GLY A 124 -5.27 -18.49 24.15
C GLY A 124 -5.00 -19.76 23.32
N ALA A 125 -5.93 -20.72 23.40
CA ALA A 125 -5.97 -21.85 22.46
C ALA A 125 -6.19 -21.32 21.03
N GLY A 126 -5.38 -21.78 20.06
CA GLY A 126 -5.33 -21.15 18.73
C GLY A 126 -4.34 -19.97 18.64
N SER A 127 -3.32 -19.95 19.51
CA SER A 127 -2.22 -18.98 19.45
C SER A 127 -1.62 -18.90 18.04
N VAL A 128 -1.04 -17.75 17.70
CA VAL A 128 -0.31 -17.57 16.43
C VAL A 128 0.74 -18.67 16.21
N LYS A 129 1.42 -19.11 17.29
CA LYS A 129 2.38 -20.22 17.21
C LYS A 129 1.72 -21.52 16.70
N THR A 130 0.56 -21.88 17.23
CA THR A 130 -0.19 -23.08 16.80
C THR A 130 -0.68 -22.93 15.36
N LEU A 131 -1.26 -21.78 15.01
CA LEU A 131 -1.75 -21.50 13.65
C LEU A 131 -0.63 -21.58 12.60
N LEU A 132 0.57 -21.09 12.93
CA LEU A 132 1.71 -21.20 12.03
C LEU A 132 2.22 -22.65 11.90
N GLN A 133 1.91 -23.55 12.83
CA GLN A 133 2.28 -24.97 12.70
C GLN A 133 1.22 -25.77 11.94
N GLU A 134 -0.06 -25.50 12.20
CA GLU A 134 -1.16 -26.40 11.81
C GLU A 134 -2.08 -25.80 10.74
N GLY A 135 -2.04 -24.49 10.51
CA GLY A 135 -3.02 -23.76 9.72
C GLY A 135 -4.29 -23.44 10.52
N PHE A 136 -5.34 -23.03 9.83
CA PHE A 136 -6.66 -22.83 10.43
C PHE A 136 -7.51 -24.10 10.29
N ASP A 137 -8.36 -24.34 11.28
CA ASP A 137 -9.36 -25.39 11.21
C ASP A 137 -10.44 -25.11 10.14
N GLY A 138 -11.03 -26.18 9.63
CA GLY A 138 -12.13 -26.12 8.65
C GLY A 138 -11.67 -25.87 7.22
N GLN A 139 -12.58 -26.10 6.27
CA GLN A 139 -12.28 -25.90 4.86
C GLN A 139 -12.07 -24.42 4.54
N PRO A 140 -11.10 -24.06 3.68
CA PRO A 140 -10.99 -22.70 3.17
C PRO A 140 -12.28 -22.27 2.46
N PRO A 141 -12.60 -20.97 2.44
CA PRO A 141 -13.84 -20.48 1.85
C PRO A 141 -13.91 -20.76 0.33
N GLY A 142 -14.82 -21.67 -0.04
CA GLY A 142 -15.24 -21.93 -1.43
C GLY A 142 -14.22 -22.69 -2.31
N PRO A 143 -14.60 -23.07 -3.54
CA PRO A 143 -13.67 -23.65 -4.52
C PRO A 143 -12.67 -22.56 -4.95
N GLY A 144 -11.59 -22.44 -4.18
CA GLY A 144 -10.57 -21.42 -4.35
C GLY A 144 -9.91 -21.51 -5.73
N VAL A 145 -9.94 -20.38 -6.44
CA VAL A 145 -9.19 -20.21 -7.71
C VAL A 145 -7.69 -20.34 -7.47
N TYR A 146 -7.19 -19.84 -6.34
CA TYR A 146 -5.79 -19.81 -5.97
C TYR A 146 -5.35 -21.09 -5.25
N VAL A 147 -4.05 -21.39 -5.31
CA VAL A 147 -3.41 -22.35 -4.39
C VAL A 147 -2.98 -21.57 -3.15
N THR A 148 -3.55 -21.90 -2.00
CA THR A 148 -3.29 -21.21 -0.72
C THR A 148 -2.03 -21.76 -0.03
N VAL A 149 -1.53 -21.05 0.98
CA VAL A 149 -0.44 -21.52 1.86
C VAL A 149 -0.77 -22.92 2.40
N GLU A 150 -2.01 -23.13 2.82
CA GLU A 150 -2.46 -24.39 3.41
C GLU A 150 -2.61 -25.51 2.36
N ASP A 151 -2.96 -25.18 1.11
CA ASP A 151 -2.97 -26.15 0.02
C ASP A 151 -1.57 -26.68 -0.29
N TYR A 152 -0.56 -25.81 -0.35
CA TYR A 152 0.85 -26.22 -0.48
C TYR A 152 1.23 -27.16 0.66
N ALA A 153 1.03 -26.75 1.91
CA ALA A 153 1.41 -27.54 3.08
C ALA A 153 0.72 -28.90 3.10
N LYS A 154 -0.59 -28.95 2.83
CA LYS A 154 -1.36 -30.20 2.77
C LYS A 154 -0.80 -31.14 1.71
N ALA A 155 -0.55 -30.62 0.51
CA ALA A 155 -0.17 -31.48 -0.59
C ALA A 155 1.32 -31.86 -0.57
N TYR A 156 2.20 -31.07 0.07
CA TYR A 156 3.56 -31.53 0.41
C TYR A 156 3.55 -32.60 1.50
N LYS A 157 2.75 -32.43 2.55
CA LYS A 157 2.60 -33.43 3.62
C LYS A 157 2.05 -34.76 3.11
N SER A 158 1.16 -34.74 2.11
CA SER A 158 0.63 -35.95 1.48
C SER A 158 1.52 -36.52 0.37
N GLY A 159 2.57 -35.81 -0.04
CA GLY A 159 3.41 -36.17 -1.18
C GLY A 159 2.71 -36.08 -2.55
N ALA A 160 1.60 -35.35 -2.66
CA ALA A 160 0.92 -35.15 -3.94
C ALA A 160 1.78 -34.35 -4.93
N TRP A 161 2.63 -33.48 -4.39
CA TRP A 161 3.69 -32.75 -5.07
C TRP A 161 4.78 -32.42 -4.05
N THR A 162 5.95 -32.02 -4.51
CA THR A 162 7.09 -31.63 -3.66
C THR A 162 7.47 -30.16 -3.88
N PRO A 163 8.15 -29.51 -2.92
CA PRO A 163 8.66 -28.15 -3.10
C PRO A 163 9.49 -27.99 -4.39
N THR A 164 10.36 -28.96 -4.72
CA THR A 164 11.16 -28.92 -5.95
C THR A 164 10.28 -28.94 -7.19
N SER A 165 9.30 -29.86 -7.26
CA SER A 165 8.39 -29.95 -8.41
C SER A 165 7.52 -28.69 -8.59
N ALA A 166 7.07 -28.09 -7.48
CA ALA A 166 6.29 -26.87 -7.49
C ALA A 166 7.12 -25.68 -7.99
N MET A 167 8.35 -25.52 -7.48
CA MET A 167 9.22 -24.40 -7.87
C MET A 167 9.66 -24.50 -9.33
N GLU A 168 9.97 -25.70 -9.83
CA GLU A 168 10.33 -25.85 -11.26
C GLU A 168 9.18 -25.43 -12.19
N ARG A 169 7.94 -25.75 -11.85
CA ARG A 169 6.77 -25.32 -12.63
C ARG A 169 6.56 -23.82 -12.57
N LEU A 170 6.72 -23.21 -11.40
CA LEU A 170 6.64 -21.75 -11.24
C LEU A 170 7.74 -21.03 -12.04
N LEU A 171 8.99 -21.52 -11.98
CA LEU A 171 10.08 -20.97 -12.77
C LEU A 171 9.80 -21.07 -14.28
N GLN A 172 9.25 -22.20 -14.74
CA GLN A 172 8.83 -22.34 -16.14
C GLN A 172 7.69 -21.38 -16.52
N ALA A 173 6.71 -21.17 -15.63
CA ALA A 173 5.62 -20.24 -15.85
C ALA A 173 6.14 -18.80 -15.97
N ILE A 174 7.02 -18.38 -15.06
CA ILE A 174 7.62 -17.04 -15.04
C ILE A 174 8.38 -16.76 -16.34
N ARG A 175 9.15 -17.73 -16.87
CA ARG A 175 9.87 -17.57 -18.14
C ARG A 175 8.96 -17.38 -19.36
N LYS A 176 7.71 -17.87 -19.28
CA LYS A 176 6.73 -17.80 -20.37
C LYS A 176 5.84 -16.56 -20.29
N LEU A 177 5.98 -15.73 -19.26
CA LEU A 177 5.16 -14.53 -19.12
C LEU A 177 5.42 -13.54 -20.27
N PRO A 178 4.38 -12.96 -20.88
CA PRO A 178 4.54 -11.83 -21.79
C PRO A 178 5.26 -10.66 -21.10
N ALA A 179 5.99 -9.88 -21.87
CA ALA A 179 6.88 -8.84 -21.33
C ALA A 179 6.11 -7.76 -20.53
N GLU A 180 4.89 -7.45 -20.93
CA GLU A 180 3.99 -6.51 -20.26
C GLU A 180 3.55 -6.98 -18.87
N TYR A 181 3.60 -8.28 -18.59
CA TYR A 181 3.36 -8.89 -17.29
C TYR A 181 4.66 -9.13 -16.52
N ARG A 182 5.69 -8.30 -16.70
CA ARG A 182 6.93 -8.42 -15.91
C ARG A 182 6.65 -8.19 -14.43
N VAL A 183 6.47 -9.30 -13.71
CA VAL A 183 6.20 -9.33 -12.27
C VAL A 183 7.46 -9.11 -11.44
N PHE A 184 8.57 -9.75 -11.81
CA PHE A 184 9.81 -9.78 -11.03
C PHE A 184 10.87 -8.86 -11.63
N VAL A 185 11.57 -8.12 -10.75
CA VAL A 185 12.85 -7.48 -11.05
C VAL A 185 13.92 -8.56 -11.20
N THR A 186 13.96 -9.50 -10.26
CA THR A 186 14.93 -10.59 -10.26
C THR A 186 14.36 -11.86 -9.64
N VAL A 187 14.60 -12.98 -10.32
CA VAL A 187 14.43 -14.35 -9.82
C VAL A 187 15.79 -15.02 -9.88
N LEU A 188 16.35 -15.42 -8.74
CA LEU A 188 17.63 -16.15 -8.69
C LEU A 188 17.33 -17.64 -8.73
N GLU A 189 17.14 -18.18 -9.92
CA GLU A 189 16.58 -19.53 -10.07
C GLU A 189 17.38 -20.63 -9.34
N GLU A 190 18.71 -20.57 -9.37
CA GLU A 190 19.55 -21.54 -8.66
C GLU A 190 19.37 -21.45 -7.14
N ASP A 191 19.17 -20.25 -6.61
CA ASP A 191 18.85 -20.06 -5.19
C ASP A 191 17.45 -20.62 -4.88
N VAL A 192 16.45 -20.36 -5.74
CA VAL A 192 15.09 -20.92 -5.60
C VAL A 192 15.11 -22.45 -5.61
N ARG A 193 15.86 -23.07 -6.53
CA ARG A 193 16.06 -24.53 -6.59
C ARG A 193 16.66 -25.08 -5.31
N LYS A 194 17.71 -24.41 -4.81
CA LYS A 194 18.37 -24.82 -3.56
C LYS A 194 17.43 -24.70 -2.36
N GLN A 195 16.70 -23.59 -2.23
CA GLN A 195 15.70 -23.41 -1.18
C GLN A 195 14.63 -24.51 -1.21
N ALA A 196 14.17 -24.89 -2.41
CA ALA A 196 13.20 -25.96 -2.61
C ALA A 196 13.74 -27.34 -2.20
N GLN A 197 14.97 -27.66 -2.60
CA GLN A 197 15.63 -28.91 -2.21
C GLN A 197 15.81 -28.99 -0.69
N ASP A 198 16.29 -27.91 -0.06
CA ASP A 198 16.48 -27.84 1.39
C ASP A 198 15.16 -28.00 2.14
N SER A 199 14.08 -27.41 1.61
CA SER A 199 12.72 -27.54 2.15
C SER A 199 12.19 -28.96 2.03
N GLU A 200 12.32 -29.58 0.85
CA GLU A 200 11.90 -30.95 0.60
C GLU A 200 12.61 -31.94 1.52
N GLN A 201 13.92 -31.76 1.77
CA GLN A 201 14.65 -32.58 2.73
C GLN A 201 14.14 -32.45 4.17
N ARG A 202 13.75 -31.24 4.59
CA ARG A 202 13.13 -31.05 5.92
C ARG A 202 11.78 -31.77 6.00
N ILE A 203 10.95 -31.63 4.97
CA ILE A 203 9.63 -32.30 4.91
C ILE A 203 9.79 -33.83 5.00
N LEU A 204 10.73 -34.41 4.24
CA LEU A 204 11.00 -35.85 4.26
C LEU A 204 11.47 -36.37 5.62
N LYS A 205 12.14 -35.54 6.42
CA LYS A 205 12.58 -35.87 7.79
C LYS A 205 11.52 -35.60 8.86
N GLY A 206 10.37 -35.03 8.50
CA GLY A 206 9.38 -34.56 9.48
C GLY A 206 9.82 -33.31 10.25
N GLU A 207 10.74 -32.53 9.69
CA GLU A 207 11.34 -31.32 10.28
C GLU A 207 10.81 -30.03 9.62
N ALA A 208 9.61 -30.07 9.05
CA ALA A 208 8.96 -28.88 8.47
C ALA A 208 8.84 -27.78 9.53
N ARG A 209 9.26 -26.56 9.21
CA ARG A 209 9.35 -25.46 10.18
C ARG A 209 8.00 -24.88 10.57
N SER A 210 7.06 -24.83 9.62
CA SER A 210 5.73 -24.24 9.77
C SER A 210 4.84 -24.62 8.57
N ILE A 211 3.61 -24.13 8.54
CA ILE A 211 2.69 -24.21 7.38
C ILE A 211 3.26 -23.51 6.14
N PHE A 212 4.26 -22.63 6.28
CA PHE A 212 4.98 -22.00 5.16
C PHE A 212 6.15 -22.82 4.61
N GLU A 213 6.46 -24.01 5.16
CA GLU A 213 7.57 -24.82 4.65
C GLU A 213 7.40 -25.15 3.16
N GLY A 214 8.31 -24.63 2.33
CA GLY A 214 8.31 -24.84 0.88
C GLY A 214 7.32 -23.97 0.10
N VAL A 215 6.60 -23.07 0.76
CA VAL A 215 5.63 -22.17 0.14
C VAL A 215 6.36 -21.00 -0.52
N PRO A 216 6.10 -20.69 -1.80
CA PRO A 216 6.74 -19.55 -2.46
C PRO A 216 6.13 -18.23 -2.00
N ILE A 217 6.97 -17.22 -1.74
CA ILE A 217 6.53 -15.85 -1.54
C ILE A 217 7.31 -14.89 -2.43
N ALA A 218 6.71 -13.75 -2.73
CA ALA A 218 7.36 -12.67 -3.48
C ALA A 218 7.62 -11.46 -2.57
N VAL A 219 8.65 -10.68 -2.87
CA VAL A 219 9.08 -9.57 -2.00
C VAL A 219 9.23 -8.30 -2.82
N LYS A 220 8.59 -7.20 -2.41
CA LYS A 220 8.76 -5.91 -3.07
C LYS A 220 10.23 -5.49 -3.11
N ASP A 221 10.69 -4.94 -4.24
CA ASP A 221 12.09 -4.54 -4.48
C ASP A 221 12.58 -3.29 -3.67
N MET A 222 11.90 -2.99 -2.57
CA MET A 222 12.27 -2.02 -1.52
C MET A 222 12.46 -2.69 -0.16
N VAL A 223 12.32 -4.02 -0.11
CA VAL A 223 12.63 -4.86 1.05
C VAL A 223 13.89 -5.65 0.71
N SER A 224 14.93 -5.52 1.51
CA SER A 224 16.21 -6.20 1.28
C SER A 224 16.04 -7.73 1.27
N VAL A 225 16.54 -8.37 0.21
CA VAL A 225 16.64 -9.84 0.13
C VAL A 225 18.09 -10.19 -0.16
N ARG A 226 18.72 -10.93 0.73
CA ARG A 226 20.15 -11.27 0.62
C ARG A 226 20.45 -11.89 -0.74
N GLY A 227 21.44 -11.34 -1.42
CA GLY A 227 21.88 -11.78 -2.73
C GLY A 227 21.07 -11.21 -3.90
N HIS A 228 19.92 -10.57 -3.69
CA HIS A 228 19.16 -9.89 -4.74
C HIS A 228 19.63 -8.44 -4.93
N PRO A 229 19.48 -7.86 -6.13
CA PRO A 229 19.56 -6.41 -6.30
C PRO A 229 18.56 -5.70 -5.39
N PHE A 230 18.93 -4.52 -4.91
CA PHE A 230 18.04 -3.61 -4.19
C PHE A 230 17.84 -2.36 -5.05
N SER A 231 16.94 -2.44 -6.03
CA SER A 231 16.83 -1.38 -7.04
C SER A 231 15.81 -0.32 -6.68
N GLU A 232 14.92 -0.54 -5.70
CA GLU A 232 13.89 0.42 -5.27
C GLU A 232 13.01 0.92 -6.43
N GLY A 233 12.88 0.12 -7.49
CA GLY A 233 12.14 0.47 -8.70
C GLY A 233 12.88 1.39 -9.69
N THR A 234 14.16 1.71 -9.47
CA THR A 234 15.01 2.49 -10.39
C THR A 234 16.03 1.63 -11.12
N VAL A 235 16.70 2.19 -12.15
CA VAL A 235 17.92 1.63 -12.75
C VAL A 235 19.14 2.42 -12.27
N TRP A 236 19.96 1.79 -11.42
CA TRP A 236 21.19 2.39 -10.94
C TRP A 236 22.32 2.31 -11.99
N PRO A 237 23.17 3.35 -12.14
CA PRO A 237 24.35 3.30 -13.01
C PRO A 237 25.31 2.18 -12.62
N ALA A 238 26.06 1.65 -13.59
CA ALA A 238 27.10 0.66 -13.32
C ALA A 238 28.19 1.26 -12.40
N GLY A 239 28.52 0.56 -11.31
CA GLY A 239 29.51 1.01 -10.33
C GLY A 239 28.98 1.96 -9.25
N ASP A 240 27.70 2.34 -9.29
CA ASP A 240 27.07 3.08 -8.20
C ASP A 240 27.01 2.23 -6.92
N ARG A 241 27.18 2.85 -5.75
CA ARG A 241 27.12 2.14 -4.45
C ARG A 241 25.75 1.50 -4.19
N HIS A 242 24.69 2.04 -4.77
CA HIS A 242 23.32 1.54 -4.70
C HIS A 242 23.07 0.40 -5.71
N ASN A 243 23.92 0.24 -6.72
CA ASN A 243 23.88 -0.88 -7.66
C ASN A 243 24.58 -2.13 -7.09
N LYS A 244 24.21 -2.52 -5.87
CA LYS A 244 24.76 -3.69 -5.17
C LYS A 244 23.65 -4.66 -4.81
N ARG A 245 24.04 -5.92 -4.63
CA ARG A 245 23.18 -6.94 -4.06
C ARG A 245 23.12 -6.75 -2.55
N ALA A 246 21.95 -6.94 -1.95
CA ALA A 246 21.81 -6.84 -0.50
C ALA A 246 22.66 -7.91 0.20
N GLU A 247 23.37 -7.51 1.25
CA GLU A 247 24.25 -8.39 2.03
C GLU A 247 23.47 -9.19 3.08
N GLU A 248 22.35 -8.64 3.55
CA GLU A 248 21.50 -9.21 4.58
C GLU A 248 20.02 -9.20 4.14
N ASP A 249 19.25 -10.13 4.71
CA ASP A 249 17.80 -10.15 4.54
C ASP A 249 17.17 -9.07 5.42
N ASP A 250 16.07 -8.49 4.95
CA ASP A 250 15.18 -7.73 5.80
C ASP A 250 14.66 -8.60 6.95
N ASN A 251 14.35 -8.03 8.12
CA ASN A 251 13.71 -8.75 9.22
C ASN A 251 12.48 -9.55 8.77
N THR A 252 11.65 -8.96 7.92
CA THR A 252 10.47 -9.60 7.35
C THR A 252 10.84 -10.82 6.52
N VAL A 253 11.86 -10.69 5.67
CA VAL A 253 12.35 -11.78 4.80
C VAL A 253 12.97 -12.89 5.64
N ARG A 254 13.76 -12.52 6.65
CA ARG A 254 14.33 -13.46 7.64
C ARG A 254 13.22 -14.25 8.35
N LEU A 255 12.16 -13.59 8.83
CA LEU A 255 11.02 -14.25 9.49
C LEU A 255 10.33 -15.26 8.58
N PHE A 256 10.13 -14.94 7.29
CA PHE A 256 9.60 -15.89 6.32
C PHE A 256 10.55 -17.08 6.06
N ARG A 257 11.86 -16.84 5.96
CA ARG A 257 12.85 -17.93 5.83
C ARG A 257 12.87 -18.82 7.07
N GLU A 258 12.76 -18.25 8.26
CA GLU A 258 12.64 -18.98 9.53
C GLU A 258 11.35 -19.80 9.60
N ALA A 259 10.27 -19.34 8.97
CA ALA A 259 9.04 -20.11 8.78
C ALA A 259 9.17 -21.21 7.69
N GLY A 260 10.25 -21.23 6.93
CA GLY A 260 10.50 -22.22 5.86
C GLY A 260 9.98 -21.83 4.48
N ALA A 261 9.52 -20.59 4.29
CA ALA A 261 9.09 -20.09 2.99
C ALA A 261 10.26 -19.98 2.00
N ILE A 262 9.95 -20.16 0.72
CA ILE A 262 10.88 -19.97 -0.40
C ILE A 262 10.70 -18.55 -0.92
N ILE A 263 11.76 -17.76 -0.90
CA ILE A 263 11.77 -16.43 -1.52
C ILE A 263 11.93 -16.62 -3.02
N LEU A 264 10.85 -16.44 -3.78
CA LEU A 264 10.80 -16.68 -5.22
C LEU A 264 11.55 -15.59 -6.00
N GLY A 265 11.41 -14.34 -5.58
CA GLY A 265 12.07 -13.21 -6.24
C GLY A 265 11.66 -11.86 -5.70
N THR A 266 12.36 -10.81 -6.15
CA THR A 266 12.00 -9.43 -5.89
C THR A 266 11.08 -8.89 -6.98
N THR A 267 10.01 -8.20 -6.61
CA THR A 267 8.94 -7.79 -7.53
C THR A 267 9.07 -6.36 -7.99
N VAL A 268 8.69 -6.10 -9.24
CA VAL A 268 8.62 -4.75 -9.82
C VAL A 268 7.76 -3.84 -8.97
N MET A 269 8.17 -2.59 -8.85
CA MET A 269 7.44 -1.51 -8.20
C MET A 269 7.61 -0.22 -9.00
N THR A 270 6.76 0.76 -8.73
CA THR A 270 6.99 2.12 -9.23
C THR A 270 8.23 2.71 -8.55
N GLU A 271 9.02 3.49 -9.28
CA GLU A 271 10.28 4.08 -8.80
C GLU A 271 10.11 4.80 -7.43
N PHE A 272 10.89 4.38 -6.44
CA PHE A 272 10.86 4.79 -5.02
C PHE A 272 9.47 4.77 -4.35
N GLY A 273 8.49 4.16 -4.99
CA GLY A 273 7.12 4.16 -4.52
C GLY A 273 6.36 5.48 -4.61
N VAL A 274 6.80 6.41 -5.47
CA VAL A 274 6.24 7.77 -5.56
C VAL A 274 4.82 7.86 -6.15
N THR A 275 4.35 6.82 -6.83
CA THR A 275 3.04 6.82 -7.50
C THR A 275 2.27 5.52 -7.26
N PRO A 276 0.95 5.58 -7.03
CA PRO A 276 0.13 4.39 -6.88
C PRO A 276 -0.44 3.85 -8.21
N LEU A 277 0.00 4.35 -9.38
CA LEU A 277 -0.50 3.87 -10.68
C LEU A 277 -0.01 2.46 -11.04
N GLY A 278 1.23 2.12 -10.70
CA GLY A 278 1.74 0.74 -10.78
C GLY A 278 2.65 0.41 -11.96
N TYR A 279 2.55 1.13 -13.08
CA TYR A 279 3.41 0.87 -14.25
C TYR A 279 4.82 1.44 -14.06
N SER A 280 5.86 0.60 -14.18
CA SER A 280 7.25 1.05 -14.21
C SER A 280 7.74 1.25 -15.65
N VAL A 281 8.26 2.44 -15.96
CA VAL A 281 8.89 2.74 -17.25
C VAL A 281 10.25 2.05 -17.37
N HIS A 282 10.97 1.93 -16.26
CA HIS A 282 12.25 1.23 -16.19
C HIS A 282 12.11 -0.26 -16.47
N PHE A 283 11.13 -0.91 -15.84
CA PHE A 283 10.92 -2.35 -15.95
C PHE A 283 9.87 -2.73 -17.00
N LYS A 284 9.16 -1.78 -17.61
CA LYS A 284 8.16 -1.98 -18.68
C LYS A 284 6.96 -2.85 -18.26
N GLY A 285 6.45 -2.61 -17.06
CA GLY A 285 5.32 -3.34 -16.50
C GLY A 285 5.28 -3.27 -14.97
N PRO A 286 4.51 -4.15 -14.31
CA PRO A 286 3.49 -5.01 -14.93
C PRO A 286 2.23 -4.21 -15.30
N VAL A 287 1.38 -4.80 -16.14
CA VAL A 287 -0.02 -4.38 -16.37
C VAL A 287 -0.99 -5.21 -15.52
N ASN A 288 -2.27 -4.81 -15.47
CA ASN A 288 -3.27 -5.48 -14.62
C ASN A 288 -3.56 -6.93 -15.05
N ALA A 289 -3.64 -7.86 -14.09
CA ALA A 289 -3.81 -9.29 -14.37
C ALA A 289 -5.20 -9.64 -14.96
N TYR A 290 -6.24 -8.87 -14.63
CA TYR A 290 -7.60 -9.03 -15.16
C TYR A 290 -7.76 -8.40 -16.54
N ASN A 291 -7.01 -7.34 -16.83
CA ASN A 291 -7.05 -6.67 -18.13
C ASN A 291 -5.79 -5.84 -18.40
N GLY A 292 -4.94 -6.29 -19.32
CA GLY A 292 -3.66 -5.65 -19.62
C GLY A 292 -3.72 -4.22 -20.22
N SER A 293 -4.90 -3.69 -20.51
CA SER A 293 -5.09 -2.28 -20.90
C SER A 293 -5.21 -1.32 -19.71
N TYR A 294 -5.22 -1.85 -18.48
CA TYR A 294 -5.45 -1.09 -17.26
C TYR A 294 -4.21 -1.10 -16.37
N TYR A 295 -4.11 -0.08 -15.53
CA TYR A 295 -3.10 -0.02 -14.49
C TYR A 295 -3.30 -1.16 -13.48
N CYS A 296 -2.20 -1.70 -12.96
CA CYS A 296 -2.18 -2.73 -11.91
C CYS A 296 -2.21 -2.16 -10.49
N GLY A 297 -2.03 -0.85 -10.36
CA GLY A 297 -1.88 -0.19 -9.07
C GLY A 297 -0.48 -0.36 -8.49
N GLY A 298 -0.14 0.53 -7.58
CA GLY A 298 1.18 0.63 -7.02
C GLY A 298 1.19 1.25 -5.63
N SER A 299 2.35 1.38 -5.01
CA SER A 299 3.65 1.07 -5.59
C SER A 299 4.07 -0.39 -5.54
N SER A 300 3.36 -1.27 -4.82
CA SER A 300 3.68 -2.71 -4.76
C SER A 300 3.13 -3.49 -5.96
N SER A 301 3.43 -3.02 -7.16
CA SER A 301 2.79 -3.44 -8.42
C SER A 301 2.96 -4.92 -8.71
N GLY A 302 4.22 -5.37 -8.85
CA GLY A 302 4.55 -6.76 -9.10
C GLY A 302 4.13 -7.68 -7.95
N SER A 303 4.11 -7.18 -6.70
CA SER A 303 3.65 -7.96 -5.55
C SER A 303 2.19 -8.35 -5.69
N ALA A 304 1.29 -7.42 -6.02
CA ALA A 304 -0.12 -7.71 -6.21
C ALA A 304 -0.39 -8.53 -7.48
N VAL A 305 0.30 -8.21 -8.59
CA VAL A 305 0.16 -8.97 -9.84
C VAL A 305 0.66 -10.41 -9.66
N ALA A 306 1.75 -10.65 -8.93
CA ALA A 306 2.23 -12.02 -8.63
C ALA A 306 1.15 -12.85 -7.92
N VAL A 307 0.48 -12.25 -6.94
CA VAL A 307 -0.59 -12.87 -6.18
C VAL A 307 -1.81 -13.14 -7.07
N ALA A 308 -2.28 -12.13 -7.81
CA ALA A 308 -3.45 -12.27 -8.67
C ALA A 308 -3.23 -13.26 -9.81
N MET A 309 -2.02 -13.34 -10.36
CA MET A 309 -1.70 -14.33 -11.39
C MET A 309 -1.57 -15.77 -10.85
N GLY A 310 -1.66 -15.98 -9.53
CA GLY A 310 -1.51 -17.31 -8.92
C GLY A 310 -0.06 -17.82 -8.89
N LEU A 311 0.93 -16.92 -9.01
CA LEU A 311 2.36 -17.29 -8.94
C LEU A 311 2.83 -17.49 -7.49
N VAL A 312 2.24 -16.76 -6.55
CA VAL A 312 2.48 -16.90 -5.11
C VAL A 312 1.17 -16.68 -4.34
N PRO A 313 0.92 -17.37 -3.21
CA PRO A 313 -0.21 -17.08 -2.33
C PRO A 313 -0.02 -15.77 -1.54
N VAL A 314 1.24 -15.36 -1.31
CA VAL A 314 1.59 -14.21 -0.47
C VAL A 314 2.76 -13.44 -1.08
N ALA A 315 2.66 -12.12 -1.02
CA ALA A 315 3.75 -11.20 -1.30
C ALA A 315 3.91 -10.15 -0.19
N VAL A 316 5.14 -9.68 0.03
CA VAL A 316 5.46 -8.58 0.95
C VAL A 316 5.41 -7.26 0.20
N GLY A 317 4.67 -6.29 0.72
CA GLY A 317 4.60 -4.92 0.19
C GLY A 317 4.90 -3.86 1.24
N MET A 318 4.92 -2.61 0.79
CA MET A 318 5.04 -1.41 1.64
C MET A 318 4.00 -0.38 1.26
N ASP A 319 3.39 0.30 2.25
CA ASP A 319 2.23 1.18 2.12
C ASP A 319 2.48 2.52 2.83
N GLY A 320 2.76 3.59 2.07
CA GLY A 320 2.87 4.97 2.58
C GLY A 320 1.67 5.87 2.24
N GLY A 321 0.90 5.50 1.22
CA GLY A 321 -0.31 6.21 0.79
C GLY A 321 -1.34 5.27 0.16
N GLY A 322 -1.31 3.99 0.53
CA GLY A 322 -2.11 2.94 -0.09
C GLY A 322 -1.34 1.90 -0.88
N SER A 323 -0.01 1.93 -0.88
CA SER A 323 0.80 1.10 -1.78
C SER A 323 0.74 -0.42 -1.56
N ILE A 324 0.05 -0.91 -0.52
CA ILE A 324 -0.39 -2.31 -0.39
C ILE A 324 -1.87 -2.43 -0.79
N ARG A 325 -2.71 -1.55 -0.24
CA ARG A 325 -4.17 -1.62 -0.35
C ARG A 325 -4.72 -1.30 -1.74
N ILE A 326 -4.13 -0.34 -2.46
CA ILE A 326 -4.50 0.08 -3.82
C ILE A 326 -4.19 -1.03 -4.84
N PRO A 327 -2.94 -1.54 -4.95
CA PRO A 327 -2.68 -2.61 -5.91
C PRO A 327 -3.45 -3.89 -5.54
N ALA A 328 -3.63 -4.20 -4.25
CA ALA A 328 -4.52 -5.30 -3.85
C ALA A 328 -5.98 -5.07 -4.29
N ALA A 329 -6.49 -3.84 -4.18
CA ALA A 329 -7.83 -3.48 -4.66
C ALA A 329 -7.97 -3.69 -6.18
N MET A 330 -6.95 -3.28 -6.94
CA MET A 330 -6.97 -3.33 -8.40
C MET A 330 -6.77 -4.74 -8.96
N GLU A 331 -6.13 -5.61 -8.19
CA GLU A 331 -5.82 -7.00 -8.56
C GLU A 331 -6.72 -8.02 -7.84
N GLY A 332 -7.77 -7.58 -7.14
CA GLY A 332 -8.71 -8.48 -6.47
C GLY A 332 -8.05 -9.40 -5.44
N ALA A 333 -6.97 -8.90 -4.82
CA ALA A 333 -6.21 -9.54 -3.76
C ALA A 333 -6.57 -8.91 -2.41
N VAL A 334 -6.16 -9.56 -1.32
CA VAL A 334 -6.31 -9.03 0.04
C VAL A 334 -5.04 -8.28 0.40
N GLY A 335 -5.14 -7.00 0.77
CA GLY A 335 -3.98 -6.19 1.12
C GLY A 335 -4.12 -5.58 2.51
N LEU A 336 -3.26 -5.97 3.45
CA LEU A 336 -3.25 -5.44 4.83
C LEU A 336 -2.07 -4.49 5.02
N ALA A 337 -2.37 -3.21 5.28
CA ALA A 337 -1.42 -2.26 5.82
C ALA A 337 -1.63 -2.20 7.34
N PRO A 338 -0.77 -2.82 8.17
CA PRO A 338 -1.01 -2.96 9.61
C PRO A 338 -0.85 -1.63 10.36
N THR A 339 -0.87 -1.64 11.69
CA THR A 339 -0.55 -0.45 12.49
C THR A 339 0.89 -0.01 12.23
N TYR A 340 1.16 1.29 12.23
CA TYR A 340 2.53 1.80 12.09
C TYR A 340 3.44 1.17 13.16
N GLY A 341 4.51 0.48 12.73
CA GLY A 341 5.43 -0.24 13.61
C GLY A 341 4.98 -1.61 14.13
N ARG A 342 3.87 -2.17 13.63
CA ARG A 342 3.47 -3.58 13.87
C ARG A 342 4.45 -4.58 13.27
N VAL A 343 4.89 -4.33 12.04
CA VAL A 343 5.89 -5.15 11.34
C VAL A 343 7.26 -4.48 11.53
N PRO A 344 8.23 -5.15 12.18
CA PRO A 344 9.55 -4.58 12.45
C PRO A 344 10.51 -4.80 11.27
N ASP A 345 10.24 -4.20 10.10
CA ASP A 345 11.16 -4.25 8.95
C ASP A 345 12.55 -3.67 9.28
N SER A 346 13.62 -4.18 8.69
CA SER A 346 14.99 -3.88 9.12
C SER A 346 15.66 -2.80 8.29
N SER A 347 14.89 -1.93 7.62
CA SER A 347 15.51 -0.81 6.90
C SER A 347 16.52 -0.12 7.84
N PRO A 348 17.80 0.00 7.47
CA PRO A 348 18.81 0.66 8.31
C PRO A 348 18.39 2.09 8.70
N ASP A 349 17.43 2.64 7.96
CA ASP A 349 16.68 3.85 8.21
C ASP A 349 15.23 3.49 8.61
N THR A 350 14.99 2.87 9.76
CA THR A 350 13.62 2.59 10.28
C THR A 350 12.80 3.85 10.61
N LEU A 351 13.31 5.02 10.21
CA LEU A 351 12.63 6.30 10.06
C LEU A 351 12.51 6.72 8.56
N PHE A 352 12.42 5.75 7.62
CA PHE A 352 12.24 5.96 6.17
C PHE A 352 11.11 6.95 5.88
N GLY A 353 10.12 6.97 6.76
CA GLY A 353 9.09 7.98 6.80
C GLY A 353 8.18 7.74 7.99
N THR A 354 7.30 8.69 8.24
CA THR A 354 6.33 8.63 9.33
C THR A 354 5.02 7.97 8.88
N MET A 355 4.93 7.57 7.60
CA MET A 355 3.70 7.07 6.97
C MET A 355 3.77 5.63 6.44
N VAL A 356 4.99 5.12 6.26
CA VAL A 356 5.23 3.86 5.54
C VAL A 356 5.10 2.67 6.48
N LYS A 357 4.41 1.64 5.98
CA LYS A 357 4.08 0.43 6.71
C LYS A 357 4.38 -0.79 5.86
N THR A 358 5.03 -1.80 6.42
CA THR A 358 5.25 -3.10 5.75
C THR A 358 4.11 -4.05 6.07
N GLY A 359 3.63 -4.80 5.08
CA GLY A 359 2.46 -5.68 5.25
C GLY A 359 2.23 -6.65 4.09
N PRO A 360 1.35 -7.64 4.25
CA PRO A 360 1.10 -8.66 3.24
C PRO A 360 0.09 -8.22 2.18
N ILE A 361 0.34 -8.69 0.95
CA ILE A 361 -0.67 -8.83 -0.12
C ILE A 361 -0.85 -10.33 -0.31
N ALA A 362 -2.08 -10.82 -0.29
CA ALA A 362 -2.34 -12.26 -0.29
C ALA A 362 -3.56 -12.66 -1.12
N ALA A 363 -3.55 -13.92 -1.58
CA ALA A 363 -4.57 -14.48 -2.44
C ALA A 363 -5.91 -14.66 -1.71
N THR A 364 -5.89 -14.91 -0.40
CA THR A 364 -7.07 -15.09 0.46
C THR A 364 -6.91 -14.37 1.80
N THR A 365 -8.00 -14.25 2.56
CA THR A 365 -7.93 -13.66 3.91
C THR A 365 -7.22 -14.57 4.91
N ARG A 366 -7.28 -15.89 4.72
CA ARG A 366 -6.48 -16.87 5.48
C ARG A 366 -4.99 -16.69 5.22
N ASP A 367 -4.59 -16.57 3.95
CA ASP A 367 -3.20 -16.31 3.57
C ASP A 367 -2.71 -14.97 4.12
N ALA A 368 -3.54 -13.92 4.08
CA ALA A 368 -3.22 -12.60 4.66
C ALA A 368 -3.00 -12.69 6.18
N ALA A 369 -3.85 -13.44 6.90
CA ALA A 369 -3.75 -13.61 8.34
C ALA A 369 -2.50 -14.41 8.74
N LEU A 370 -2.20 -15.50 8.03
CA LEU A 370 -0.98 -16.31 8.26
C LEU A 370 0.27 -15.49 7.95
N ALA A 371 0.30 -14.74 6.85
CA ALA A 371 1.40 -13.86 6.52
C ALA A 371 1.59 -12.76 7.57
N HIS A 372 0.51 -12.10 8.00
CA HIS A 372 0.54 -11.11 9.07
C HIS A 372 1.13 -11.68 10.37
N ALA A 373 0.76 -12.91 10.73
CA ALA A 373 1.27 -13.63 11.88
C ALA A 373 2.77 -13.93 11.81
N VAL A 374 3.31 -14.22 10.62
CA VAL A 374 4.77 -14.36 10.41
C VAL A 374 5.46 -12.99 10.52
N MET A 375 4.94 -11.99 9.82
CA MET A 375 5.58 -10.68 9.69
C MET A 375 5.59 -9.86 10.99
N SER A 376 4.61 -10.10 11.87
CA SER A 376 4.42 -9.32 13.10
C SER A 376 5.08 -9.91 14.33
N GLN A 377 5.94 -10.92 14.16
CA GLN A 377 6.72 -11.47 15.26
C GLN A 377 7.66 -10.41 15.84
N SER A 378 7.80 -10.40 17.16
CA SER A 378 8.60 -9.38 17.86
C SER A 378 10.09 -9.52 17.55
N VAL A 379 10.74 -8.37 17.35
CA VAL A 379 12.20 -8.26 17.21
C VAL A 379 12.68 -7.33 18.33
N SER A 380 13.21 -7.90 19.41
CA SER A 380 13.50 -7.17 20.65
C SER A 380 14.49 -6.01 20.47
N SER A 381 15.45 -6.14 19.55
CA SER A 381 16.43 -5.10 19.24
C SER A 381 15.89 -3.95 18.37
N HIS A 382 14.68 -4.08 17.83
CA HIS A 382 14.12 -3.16 16.84
C HIS A 382 13.77 -1.77 17.42
N ILE A 383 13.87 -0.72 16.61
CA ILE A 383 13.61 0.66 17.08
C ILE A 383 12.16 0.85 17.55
N PHE A 384 11.18 0.21 16.90
CA PHE A 384 9.77 0.30 17.32
C PHE A 384 9.55 -0.24 18.73
N THR A 385 10.29 -1.28 19.13
CA THR A 385 10.28 -1.78 20.51
C THR A 385 10.64 -0.66 21.50
N ARG A 386 11.62 0.18 21.15
CA ARG A 386 12.02 1.34 21.97
C ARG A 386 11.06 2.53 21.84
N LEU A 387 10.56 2.84 20.65
CA LEU A 387 9.70 4.01 20.40
C LEU A 387 8.31 3.88 21.04
N TYR A 388 7.76 2.66 21.07
CA TYR A 388 6.52 2.37 21.78
C TYR A 388 6.70 2.33 23.30
N GLY A 389 7.93 2.11 23.77
CA GLY A 389 8.37 2.38 25.15
C GLY A 389 8.15 1.23 26.13
N GLU A 390 8.80 1.35 27.29
CA GLU A 390 8.69 0.45 28.43
C GLU A 390 7.39 0.68 29.23
N PRO A 391 6.84 -0.36 29.90
CA PRO A 391 7.44 -1.68 30.10
C PRO A 391 7.04 -2.75 29.08
N PHE A 392 6.23 -2.41 28.06
CA PHE A 392 5.53 -3.43 27.27
C PHE A 392 5.77 -3.38 25.75
N GLY A 393 6.22 -2.25 25.18
CA GLY A 393 6.52 -2.12 23.74
C GLY A 393 5.32 -2.39 22.82
N VAL A 394 5.60 -2.98 21.65
CA VAL A 394 4.58 -3.41 20.67
C VAL A 394 3.80 -4.60 21.25
N PRO A 395 2.45 -4.60 21.24
CA PRO A 395 1.66 -5.72 21.76
C PRO A 395 1.87 -7.00 20.95
N PRO A 396 1.73 -8.20 21.55
CA PRO A 396 1.85 -9.45 20.80
C PRO A 396 0.76 -9.56 19.72
N VAL A 397 1.10 -10.21 18.60
CA VAL A 397 0.14 -10.49 17.51
C VAL A 397 -0.82 -11.61 17.91
N HIS A 398 -2.09 -11.45 17.56
CA HIS A 398 -3.13 -12.47 17.72
C HIS A 398 -4.12 -12.44 16.55
N LEU A 399 -4.83 -13.54 16.36
CA LEU A 399 -5.88 -13.70 15.35
C LEU A 399 -7.20 -14.15 16.00
N GLU A 400 -7.43 -13.68 17.23
CA GLU A 400 -8.60 -14.03 18.02
C GLU A 400 -9.90 -13.75 17.25
N GLY A 401 -10.81 -14.73 17.25
CA GLY A 401 -12.10 -14.62 16.59
C GLY A 401 -12.05 -14.62 15.06
N PHE A 402 -10.88 -14.84 14.43
CA PHE A 402 -10.75 -14.82 12.96
C PHE A 402 -11.74 -15.74 12.24
N MET A 403 -11.97 -16.94 12.78
CA MET A 403 -12.93 -17.93 12.22
C MET A 403 -14.38 -17.70 12.65
N ASP A 404 -14.65 -16.76 13.56
CA ASP A 404 -16.00 -16.46 14.03
C ASP A 404 -16.70 -15.46 13.08
N LEU A 405 -17.53 -16.02 12.21
CA LEU A 405 -18.29 -15.25 11.21
C LEU A 405 -19.54 -14.56 11.79
N ASN A 406 -19.90 -14.82 13.05
CA ASN A 406 -20.98 -14.10 13.71
C ASN A 406 -20.43 -12.74 14.18
N LEU A 407 -20.95 -11.64 13.65
CA LEU A 407 -20.46 -10.29 13.94
C LEU A 407 -21.31 -9.55 14.98
N LYS A 408 -22.16 -10.26 15.73
CA LYS A 408 -22.96 -9.66 16.81
C LYS A 408 -22.05 -8.91 17.79
N GLY A 409 -22.34 -7.63 18.00
CA GLY A 409 -21.59 -6.74 18.88
C GLY A 409 -20.46 -5.97 18.19
N ILE A 410 -20.18 -6.23 16.90
CA ILE A 410 -19.29 -5.41 16.09
C ILE A 410 -20.05 -4.20 15.54
N ARG A 411 -19.50 -3.01 15.72
CA ARG A 411 -20.05 -1.74 15.24
C ARG A 411 -19.14 -1.14 14.18
N LEU A 412 -19.70 -0.83 13.02
CA LEU A 412 -19.02 -0.37 11.82
C LEU A 412 -19.35 1.09 11.58
N GLY A 413 -18.34 1.96 11.64
CA GLY A 413 -18.46 3.37 11.34
C GLY A 413 -18.59 3.61 9.84
N VAL A 414 -19.56 4.41 9.39
CA VAL A 414 -19.68 4.83 7.98
C VAL A 414 -19.88 6.34 7.91
N PHE A 415 -18.99 7.02 7.19
CA PHE A 415 -19.17 8.42 6.84
C PHE A 415 -19.82 8.50 5.45
N TRP A 416 -21.15 8.60 5.42
CA TRP A 416 -21.92 8.36 4.19
C TRP A 416 -21.61 9.32 3.03
N ASP A 417 -21.34 10.59 3.30
CA ASP A 417 -20.99 11.54 2.23
C ASP A 417 -19.67 11.16 1.56
N HIS A 418 -18.66 10.80 2.37
CA HIS A 418 -17.39 10.27 1.86
C HIS A 418 -17.59 8.94 1.14
N PHE A 419 -18.32 8.01 1.74
CA PHE A 419 -18.62 6.69 1.16
C PHE A 419 -19.27 6.79 -0.22
N ASN A 420 -20.20 7.73 -0.40
CA ASN A 420 -20.94 7.92 -1.65
C ASN A 420 -20.19 8.77 -2.68
N ASP A 421 -19.05 9.39 -2.34
CA ASP A 421 -18.17 10.08 -3.31
C ASP A 421 -17.29 9.10 -4.10
N ALA A 422 -17.94 8.16 -4.79
CA ALA A 422 -17.31 7.19 -5.68
C ALA A 422 -18.18 6.94 -6.91
N GLU A 423 -17.63 6.25 -7.91
CA GLU A 423 -18.41 5.78 -9.05
C GLU A 423 -19.61 4.94 -8.58
N PRO A 424 -20.80 5.09 -9.18
CA PRO A 424 -22.00 4.39 -8.71
C PRO A 424 -21.83 2.88 -8.56
N LEU A 425 -21.16 2.22 -9.52
CA LEU A 425 -20.89 0.78 -9.45
C LEU A 425 -20.09 0.40 -8.19
N VAL A 426 -19.09 1.21 -7.83
CA VAL A 426 -18.25 0.99 -6.65
C VAL A 426 -19.07 1.14 -5.38
N VAL A 427 -19.89 2.19 -5.30
CA VAL A 427 -20.79 2.43 -4.17
C VAL A 427 -21.76 1.26 -3.99
N GLU A 428 -22.38 0.79 -5.07
CA GLU A 428 -23.37 -0.29 -4.99
C GLU A 428 -22.74 -1.62 -4.58
N ALA A 429 -21.57 -1.98 -5.13
CA ALA A 429 -20.85 -3.18 -4.71
C ALA A 429 -20.46 -3.12 -3.22
N CYS A 430 -19.96 -1.97 -2.74
CA CYS A 430 -19.59 -1.80 -1.34
C CYS A 430 -20.81 -1.79 -0.41
N LYS A 431 -21.95 -1.23 -0.83
CA LYS A 431 -23.21 -1.32 -0.06
C LYS A 431 -23.67 -2.77 0.07
N ALA A 432 -23.61 -3.57 -0.99
CA ALA A 432 -23.99 -4.98 -0.94
C ALA A 432 -23.12 -5.80 0.03
N ALA A 433 -21.82 -5.53 0.07
CA ALA A 433 -20.92 -6.13 1.04
C ALA A 433 -21.17 -5.65 2.47
N LEU A 434 -21.47 -4.36 2.68
CA LEU A 434 -21.86 -3.82 3.99
C LEU A 434 -23.17 -4.46 4.49
N GLU A 435 -24.15 -4.66 3.62
CA GLU A 435 -25.37 -5.40 3.95
C GLU A 435 -25.05 -6.85 4.35
N THR A 436 -24.09 -7.50 3.71
CA THR A 436 -23.66 -8.84 4.13
C THR A 436 -23.11 -8.83 5.55
N LEU A 437 -22.25 -7.87 5.91
CA LEU A 437 -21.76 -7.72 7.29
C LEU A 437 -22.90 -7.48 8.29
N LYS A 438 -23.92 -6.70 7.93
CA LYS A 438 -25.12 -6.50 8.75
C LYS A 438 -25.91 -7.79 8.96
N THR A 439 -26.11 -8.60 7.90
CA THR A 439 -26.80 -9.89 8.02
C THR A 439 -26.07 -10.88 8.93
N LEU A 440 -24.75 -10.72 9.05
CA LEU A 440 -23.92 -11.50 9.99
C LEU A 440 -23.94 -10.97 11.41
N GLY A 441 -24.61 -9.83 11.67
CA GLY A 441 -24.85 -9.29 13.01
C GLY A 441 -24.11 -7.98 13.32
N ALA A 442 -23.35 -7.42 12.38
CA ALA A 442 -22.70 -6.13 12.59
C ALA A 442 -23.72 -4.97 12.58
N GLU A 443 -23.47 -3.94 13.38
CA GLU A 443 -24.28 -2.73 13.42
C GLU A 443 -23.59 -1.60 12.66
N VAL A 444 -24.33 -0.80 11.89
CA VAL A 444 -23.78 0.36 11.19
C VAL A 444 -24.05 1.64 11.99
N VAL A 445 -23.00 2.40 12.23
CA VAL A 445 -23.01 3.64 13.01
C VAL A 445 -22.55 4.79 12.10
N PRO A 446 -23.35 5.83 11.89
CA PRO A 446 -22.88 7.03 11.21
C PRO A 446 -21.71 7.67 11.96
N VAL A 447 -20.64 8.02 11.24
CA VAL A 447 -19.49 8.76 11.79
C VAL A 447 -19.20 9.99 10.93
N ALA A 448 -18.47 10.95 11.49
CA ALA A 448 -17.97 12.10 10.75
C ALA A 448 -16.45 12.11 10.78
N LEU A 449 -15.84 12.29 9.60
CA LEU A 449 -14.39 12.45 9.44
C LEU A 449 -14.14 13.90 9.00
N PRO A 450 -13.90 14.83 9.95
CA PRO A 450 -13.71 16.24 9.66
C PRO A 450 -12.39 16.51 8.94
N HIS A 451 -12.36 17.59 8.13
CA HIS A 451 -11.16 18.17 7.52
C HIS A 451 -10.37 17.20 6.61
N LEU A 452 -11.05 16.32 5.88
CA LEU A 452 -10.41 15.35 4.99
C LEU A 452 -9.56 16.04 3.93
N LYS A 453 -9.95 17.22 3.44
CA LYS A 453 -9.12 18.02 2.52
C LYS A 453 -7.79 18.41 3.14
N ALA A 454 -7.81 19.08 4.28
CA ALA A 454 -6.59 19.53 4.95
C ALA A 454 -5.71 18.34 5.40
N LEU A 455 -6.31 17.24 5.85
CA LEU A 455 -5.59 16.01 6.19
C LEU A 455 -4.99 15.33 4.95
N SER A 456 -5.67 15.34 3.81
CA SER A 456 -5.13 14.82 2.56
C SER A 456 -3.92 15.64 2.09
N LEU A 457 -3.96 16.97 2.26
CA LEU A 457 -2.82 17.84 2.01
C LEU A 457 -1.68 17.58 3.00
N ALA A 458 -1.97 17.43 4.29
CA ALA A 458 -0.97 17.09 5.30
C ALA A 458 -0.23 15.79 4.94
N HIS A 459 -0.97 14.74 4.55
CA HIS A 459 -0.38 13.49 4.06
C HIS A 459 0.54 13.72 2.86
N GLY A 460 0.06 14.40 1.82
CA GLY A 460 0.83 14.66 0.61
C GLY A 460 2.07 15.50 0.85
N LEU A 461 1.99 16.50 1.72
CA LEU A 461 3.13 17.36 2.08
C LEU A 461 4.18 16.57 2.86
N ASP A 462 3.78 15.87 3.92
CA ASP A 462 4.69 15.11 4.77
C ASP A 462 5.42 14.03 3.97
N ILE A 463 4.68 13.23 3.19
CA ILE A 463 5.28 12.13 2.43
C ILE A 463 6.21 12.64 1.33
N SER A 464 5.87 13.75 0.64
CA SER A 464 6.78 14.37 -0.33
C SER A 464 8.04 14.93 0.33
N THR A 465 7.93 15.56 1.50
CA THR A 465 9.10 16.05 2.26
C THR A 465 10.02 14.90 2.67
N GLU A 466 9.45 13.78 3.14
CA GLU A 466 10.21 12.59 3.53
C GLU A 466 10.95 12.00 2.32
N PHE A 467 10.24 11.73 1.20
CA PHE A 467 10.87 11.21 -0.02
C PHE A 467 11.98 12.13 -0.56
N SER A 468 11.77 13.45 -0.58
CA SER A 468 12.79 14.41 -1.02
C SER A 468 14.01 14.45 -0.09
N THR A 469 13.82 14.18 1.21
CA THR A 469 14.95 14.09 2.16
C THR A 469 15.88 12.94 1.80
N PHE A 470 15.32 11.77 1.44
CA PHE A 470 16.11 10.57 1.15
C PHE A 470 16.66 10.53 -0.28
N PHE A 471 15.83 10.87 -1.28
CA PHE A 471 16.16 10.68 -2.69
C PHE A 471 16.42 11.97 -3.45
N GLY A 472 16.22 13.14 -2.83
CA GLY A 472 16.28 14.41 -3.53
C GLY A 472 17.65 14.75 -4.12
N ASN A 473 18.75 14.22 -3.55
CA ASN A 473 20.09 14.40 -4.11
C ASN A 473 20.23 13.78 -5.51
N LEU A 474 19.44 12.75 -5.84
CA LEU A 474 19.42 12.09 -7.15
C LEU A 474 18.92 13.04 -8.24
N LEU A 475 18.08 14.01 -7.88
CA LEU A 475 17.55 15.01 -8.81
C LEU A 475 18.68 15.82 -9.46
N TYR A 476 19.72 16.16 -8.68
CA TYR A 476 20.82 17.04 -9.09
C TYR A 476 22.07 16.31 -9.58
N ASN A 477 22.19 15.00 -9.31
CA ASN A 477 23.36 14.20 -9.68
C ASN A 477 23.28 13.57 -11.08
N GLY A 478 22.29 13.97 -11.90
CA GLY A 478 22.12 13.45 -13.26
C GLY A 478 21.61 12.01 -13.34
N HIS A 479 21.04 11.50 -12.24
CA HIS A 479 20.45 10.16 -12.20
C HIS A 479 19.21 10.08 -13.11
N ASN A 480 19.04 8.95 -13.79
CA ASN A 480 17.99 8.74 -14.79
C ASN A 480 16.67 8.37 -14.12
N LEU A 481 16.04 9.36 -13.49
CA LEU A 481 14.73 9.24 -12.84
C LEU A 481 13.56 9.27 -13.83
N GLU A 482 12.48 8.57 -13.51
CA GLU A 482 11.21 8.74 -14.21
C GLU A 482 10.71 10.19 -14.06
N PRO A 483 10.13 10.80 -15.11
CA PRO A 483 9.64 12.18 -15.05
C PRO A 483 8.67 12.46 -13.90
N GLY A 484 7.78 11.51 -13.57
CA GLY A 484 6.86 11.63 -12.44
C GLY A 484 7.58 11.71 -11.09
N THR A 485 8.63 10.90 -10.91
CA THR A 485 9.51 10.93 -9.73
C THR A 485 10.21 12.28 -9.59
N ARG A 486 10.73 12.84 -10.69
CA ARG A 486 11.36 14.18 -10.67
C ARG A 486 10.40 15.25 -10.17
N ILE A 487 9.15 15.23 -10.64
CA ILE A 487 8.11 16.18 -10.21
C ILE A 487 7.86 16.04 -8.71
N GLN A 488 7.67 14.82 -8.22
CA GLN A 488 7.40 14.55 -6.80
C GLN A 488 8.56 15.05 -5.92
N LEU A 489 9.79 14.63 -6.22
CA LEU A 489 10.97 15.04 -5.45
C LEU A 489 11.18 16.57 -5.48
N GLY A 490 10.86 17.21 -6.61
CA GLY A 490 10.87 18.66 -6.73
C GLY A 490 9.85 19.35 -5.80
N LEU A 491 8.64 18.79 -5.66
CA LEU A 491 7.60 19.32 -4.76
C LEU A 491 8.08 19.34 -3.32
N GLY A 492 8.69 18.26 -2.82
CA GLY A 492 9.17 18.20 -1.43
C GLY A 492 10.22 19.28 -1.09
N TYR A 493 11.04 19.71 -2.06
CA TYR A 493 11.98 20.84 -1.87
C TYR A 493 11.32 22.21 -1.71
N THR A 494 10.04 22.34 -2.05
CA THR A 494 9.32 23.62 -1.98
C THR A 494 8.49 23.76 -0.70
N ILE A 495 8.19 22.64 -0.04
CA ILE A 495 7.44 22.62 1.21
C ILE A 495 8.27 23.29 2.31
N SER A 496 7.68 24.27 2.99
CA SER A 496 8.34 25.01 4.06
C SER A 496 8.26 24.28 5.39
N GLY A 497 9.17 24.60 6.32
CA GLY A 497 9.10 24.09 7.69
C GLY A 497 7.81 24.50 8.42
N VAL A 498 7.17 25.61 8.03
CA VAL A 498 5.88 26.03 8.58
C VAL A 498 4.76 25.08 8.14
N GLU A 499 4.73 24.72 6.86
CA GLU A 499 3.73 23.79 6.31
C GLU A 499 3.90 22.39 6.90
N PHE A 500 5.14 21.90 6.96
CA PHE A 500 5.45 20.61 7.58
C PHE A 500 5.03 20.58 9.07
N ASN A 501 5.36 21.62 9.85
CA ASN A 501 4.95 21.68 11.25
C ASN A 501 3.42 21.78 11.40
N SER A 502 2.74 22.51 10.51
CA SER A 502 1.28 22.62 10.50
C SER A 502 0.60 21.29 10.20
N ALA A 503 1.13 20.52 9.23
CA ALA A 503 0.70 19.16 8.93
C ALA A 503 0.77 18.26 10.18
N ASN A 504 1.88 18.33 10.93
CA ASN A 504 2.09 17.51 12.12
C ASN A 504 1.29 17.96 13.37
N ILE A 505 0.94 19.25 13.47
CA ILE A 505 -0.05 19.73 14.44
C ILE A 505 -1.43 19.16 14.13
N LEU A 506 -1.87 19.25 12.87
CA LEU A 506 -3.17 18.75 12.46
C LEU A 506 -3.25 17.21 12.57
N ARG A 507 -2.15 16.51 12.25
CA ARG A 507 -2.00 15.07 12.46
C ARG A 507 -2.25 14.69 13.93
N GLY A 508 -1.62 15.41 14.87
CA GLY A 508 -1.81 15.14 16.30
C GLY A 508 -3.24 15.37 16.77
N TRP A 509 -3.89 16.43 16.29
CA TRP A 509 -5.31 16.64 16.54
C TRP A 509 -6.17 15.50 15.99
N ALA A 510 -5.92 15.08 14.74
CA ALA A 510 -6.69 14.02 14.09
C ALA A 510 -6.49 12.64 14.75
N LEU A 511 -5.27 12.33 15.22
CA LEU A 511 -5.00 11.12 16.02
C LEU A 511 -5.89 11.08 17.27
N LYS A 512 -5.95 12.20 18.00
CA LYS A 512 -6.78 12.33 19.19
C LYS A 512 -8.27 12.22 18.87
N TYR A 513 -8.73 12.92 17.83
CA TYR A 513 -10.13 12.87 17.39
C TYR A 513 -10.54 11.44 17.00
N MET A 514 -9.74 10.75 16.19
CA MET A 514 -10.03 9.38 15.77
C MET A 514 -10.09 8.42 16.97
N HIS A 515 -9.15 8.53 17.91
CA HIS A 515 -9.15 7.68 19.09
C HIS A 515 -10.33 7.97 20.03
N GLU A 516 -10.50 9.24 20.44
CA GLU A 516 -11.46 9.61 21.49
C GLU A 516 -12.89 9.69 20.97
N GLU A 517 -13.11 10.40 19.86
CA GLU A 517 -14.46 10.70 19.36
C GLU A 517 -14.99 9.58 18.46
N VAL A 518 -14.15 8.98 17.61
CA VAL A 518 -14.60 7.94 16.69
C VAL A 518 -14.55 6.57 17.36
N PHE A 519 -13.37 6.00 17.58
CA PHE A 519 -13.25 4.62 18.04
C PHE A 519 -13.78 4.41 19.46
N LYS A 520 -13.44 5.28 20.41
CA LYS A 520 -13.82 5.11 21.83
C LYS A 520 -15.26 5.53 22.13
N LYS A 521 -15.62 6.79 21.86
CA LYS A 521 -16.95 7.33 22.21
C LYS A 521 -18.08 6.73 21.40
N LEU A 522 -17.89 6.53 20.09
CA LEU A 522 -18.89 5.83 19.27
C LEU A 522 -18.77 4.31 19.38
N ASN A 523 -17.71 3.79 20.04
CA ASN A 523 -17.46 2.36 20.21
C ASN A 523 -17.57 1.59 18.89
N VAL A 524 -16.88 2.08 17.85
CA VAL A 524 -16.78 1.43 16.53
C VAL A 524 -15.48 0.64 16.45
N GLN A 525 -15.52 -0.55 15.85
CA GLN A 525 -14.33 -1.41 15.70
C GLN A 525 -13.61 -1.16 14.37
N ALA A 526 -14.35 -0.74 13.34
CA ALA A 526 -13.78 -0.39 12.04
C ALA A 526 -14.61 0.68 11.35
N ILE A 527 -13.96 1.51 10.55
CA ILE A 527 -14.59 2.42 9.60
C ILE A 527 -14.61 1.75 8.23
N VAL A 528 -15.75 1.78 7.56
CA VAL A 528 -15.97 1.11 6.28
C VAL A 528 -16.09 2.14 5.16
N SER A 529 -15.39 1.88 4.05
CA SER A 529 -15.38 2.71 2.85
C SER A 529 -15.04 1.87 1.61
N PRO A 530 -15.28 2.35 0.38
CA PRO A 530 -14.62 1.77 -0.79
C PRO A 530 -13.09 1.82 -0.65
N SER A 531 -12.36 0.89 -1.28
CA SER A 531 -10.89 1.00 -1.34
C SER A 531 -10.43 2.11 -2.26
N MET A 532 -11.17 2.36 -3.35
CA MET A 532 -10.91 3.45 -4.31
C MET A 532 -12.23 4.09 -4.72
N GLY A 533 -12.20 5.35 -5.14
CA GLY A 533 -13.40 6.03 -5.66
C GLY A 533 -13.79 5.66 -7.08
N ILE A 534 -12.98 4.83 -7.75
CA ILE A 534 -13.08 4.49 -9.16
C ILE A 534 -12.68 3.02 -9.37
N LEU A 535 -13.10 2.44 -10.49
CA LEU A 535 -12.49 1.20 -11.00
C LEU A 535 -11.00 1.39 -11.30
N PRO A 536 -10.21 0.30 -11.44
CA PRO A 536 -8.85 0.37 -11.95
C PRO A 536 -8.80 1.25 -13.22
N PRO A 537 -8.00 2.32 -13.27
CA PRO A 537 -7.99 3.23 -14.41
C PRO A 537 -7.35 2.61 -15.64
N LYS A 538 -7.91 2.94 -16.81
CA LYS A 538 -7.34 2.55 -18.10
C LYS A 538 -6.03 3.31 -18.32
N MET A 539 -5.02 2.62 -18.86
CA MET A 539 -3.75 3.27 -19.20
C MET A 539 -3.90 4.15 -20.45
N PRO A 540 -3.32 5.37 -20.45
CA PRO A 540 -3.13 6.15 -21.66
C PRO A 540 -2.23 5.42 -22.67
N GLU A 541 -2.49 5.59 -23.97
CA GLU A 541 -1.76 4.88 -25.04
C GLU A 541 -0.24 5.14 -25.02
N ASP A 542 0.19 6.33 -24.62
CA ASP A 542 1.59 6.76 -24.61
C ASP A 542 2.29 6.65 -23.25
N VAL A 543 1.66 6.01 -22.25
CA VAL A 543 2.23 5.84 -20.91
C VAL A 543 3.59 5.13 -20.94
N THR A 544 3.77 4.16 -21.85
CA THR A 544 4.96 3.30 -21.89
C THR A 544 6.25 4.06 -22.26
N ALA A 545 6.11 5.27 -22.82
CA ALA A 545 7.20 6.11 -23.28
C ALA A 545 7.89 6.91 -22.16
N ALA A 546 7.13 7.31 -21.13
CA ALA A 546 7.63 8.22 -20.09
C ALA A 546 6.90 8.12 -18.74
N GLY A 547 5.87 7.28 -18.62
CA GLY A 547 4.99 7.21 -17.47
C GLY A 547 3.84 8.22 -17.55
N GLU A 548 3.19 8.42 -16.41
CA GLU A 548 2.12 9.40 -16.22
C GLU A 548 2.37 10.18 -14.91
N SER A 549 2.13 11.49 -14.95
CA SER A 549 1.92 12.30 -13.74
C SER A 549 0.49 12.83 -13.79
N ASN A 550 -0.34 12.39 -12.86
CA ASN A 550 -1.76 12.73 -12.80
C ASN A 550 -2.24 12.75 -11.35
N THR A 551 -1.88 13.82 -10.63
CA THR A 551 -2.27 14.00 -9.23
C THR A 551 -3.79 13.92 -9.01
N PRO A 552 -4.67 14.49 -9.86
CA PRO A 552 -6.11 14.36 -9.68
C PRO A 552 -6.57 12.90 -9.66
N LEU A 553 -6.08 12.06 -10.59
CA LEU A 553 -6.37 10.62 -10.63
C LEU A 553 -5.84 9.91 -9.38
N ILE A 554 -4.58 10.19 -9.01
CA ILE A 554 -3.93 9.62 -7.82
C ILE A 554 -4.75 9.91 -6.56
N MET A 555 -5.26 11.13 -6.39
CA MET A 555 -6.12 11.50 -5.26
C MET A 555 -7.47 10.77 -5.28
N GLN A 556 -8.03 10.45 -6.45
CA GLN A 556 -9.24 9.59 -6.53
C GLN A 556 -8.95 8.16 -6.07
N MET A 557 -7.77 7.62 -6.39
CA MET A 557 -7.35 6.28 -5.96
C MET A 557 -7.05 6.23 -4.45
N MET A 558 -6.48 7.30 -3.89
CA MET A 558 -6.09 7.38 -2.47
C MET A 558 -7.20 7.85 -1.52
N LYS A 559 -8.33 8.32 -2.08
CA LYS A 559 -9.44 9.04 -1.42
C LYS A 559 -9.84 8.50 -0.04
N TYR A 560 -9.83 7.18 0.13
CA TYR A 560 -10.33 6.48 1.32
C TYR A 560 -9.23 5.96 2.26
N ILE A 561 -7.98 5.99 1.79
CA ILE A 561 -6.91 5.13 2.30
C ILE A 561 -5.81 5.97 2.97
N PHE A 562 -5.57 7.21 2.50
CA PHE A 562 -4.49 8.08 2.96
C PHE A 562 -4.51 8.32 4.48
N LEU A 563 -5.71 8.42 5.07
CA LEU A 563 -5.90 8.73 6.48
C LEU A 563 -5.26 7.67 7.38
N GLY A 564 -5.32 6.40 6.97
CA GLY A 564 -4.69 5.31 7.71
C GLY A 564 -3.16 5.33 7.66
N ASN A 565 -2.55 6.00 6.68
CA ASN A 565 -1.11 6.26 6.70
C ASN A 565 -0.79 7.46 7.59
N LEU A 566 -1.48 8.58 7.35
CA LEU A 566 -1.32 9.83 8.11
C LEU A 566 -1.41 9.61 9.62
N LEU A 567 -2.30 8.72 10.04
CA LEU A 567 -2.60 8.46 11.45
C LEU A 567 -2.11 7.09 11.93
N GLY A 568 -1.33 6.35 11.12
CA GLY A 568 -0.72 5.09 11.56
C GLY A 568 -1.71 3.96 11.84
N LEU A 569 -2.98 4.13 11.48
CA LEU A 569 -4.06 3.17 11.68
C LEU A 569 -3.92 1.97 10.75
N PRO A 570 -4.25 0.75 11.21
CA PRO A 570 -4.31 -0.41 10.34
C PRO A 570 -5.49 -0.29 9.36
N GLY A 571 -5.30 -0.77 8.14
CA GLY A 571 -6.33 -0.84 7.12
C GLY A 571 -6.16 -2.05 6.21
N ILE A 572 -7.27 -2.67 5.82
CA ILE A 572 -7.29 -3.81 4.91
C ILE A 572 -8.19 -3.52 3.71
N SER A 573 -7.72 -3.86 2.51
CA SER A 573 -8.49 -3.88 1.27
C SER A 573 -8.89 -5.32 0.97
N VAL A 574 -10.17 -5.58 0.75
CA VAL A 574 -10.72 -6.90 0.45
C VAL A 574 -11.62 -6.82 -0.79
N PRO A 575 -11.47 -7.72 -1.78
CA PRO A 575 -12.38 -7.77 -2.92
C PRO A 575 -13.80 -8.08 -2.48
N VAL A 576 -14.76 -7.34 -3.03
CA VAL A 576 -16.20 -7.49 -2.76
C VAL A 576 -17.01 -7.71 -4.04
N GLY A 577 -16.41 -7.51 -5.21
CA GLY A 577 -17.11 -7.74 -6.46
C GLY A 577 -16.22 -7.52 -7.66
N TYR A 578 -16.85 -7.53 -8.82
CA TYR A 578 -16.20 -7.30 -10.10
C TYR A 578 -17.17 -6.56 -11.02
N ASP A 579 -16.66 -5.63 -11.80
CA ASP A 579 -17.42 -5.07 -12.91
C ASP A 579 -17.71 -6.15 -13.96
N ASP A 580 -18.97 -6.27 -14.40
CA ASP A 580 -19.36 -7.33 -15.33
C ASP A 580 -18.86 -7.08 -16.75
N ASN A 581 -18.58 -5.82 -17.13
CA ASN A 581 -18.12 -5.47 -18.47
C ASN A 581 -16.61 -5.65 -18.61
N THR A 582 -15.84 -5.02 -17.74
CA THR A 582 -14.37 -4.98 -17.78
C THR A 582 -13.72 -6.14 -17.04
N LYS A 583 -14.48 -6.87 -16.20
CA LYS A 583 -14.00 -7.91 -15.26
C LYS A 583 -13.05 -7.38 -14.18
N LEU A 584 -12.92 -6.06 -14.06
CA LEU A 584 -12.06 -5.45 -13.07
C LEU A 584 -12.62 -5.63 -11.66
N PRO A 585 -11.78 -5.87 -10.65
CA PRO A 585 -12.21 -6.01 -9.27
C PRO A 585 -12.77 -4.70 -8.68
N VAL A 586 -13.68 -4.85 -7.73
CA VAL A 586 -14.12 -3.80 -6.80
C VAL A 586 -13.81 -4.27 -5.39
N SER A 587 -13.23 -3.40 -4.57
CA SER A 587 -12.78 -3.73 -3.22
C SER A 587 -13.26 -2.74 -2.18
N MET A 588 -13.45 -3.24 -0.97
CA MET A 588 -13.84 -2.49 0.22
C MET A 588 -12.63 -2.32 1.15
N HIS A 589 -12.52 -1.13 1.74
CA HIS A 589 -11.53 -0.80 2.75
C HIS A 589 -12.15 -0.78 4.14
N LEU A 590 -11.50 -1.47 5.06
CA LEU A 590 -11.82 -1.49 6.49
C LEU A 590 -10.64 -0.90 7.26
N MET A 591 -10.87 0.17 8.00
CA MET A 591 -9.84 0.86 8.80
C MET A 591 -10.14 0.73 10.29
N GLY A 592 -9.22 0.15 11.05
CA GLY A 592 -9.39 -0.15 12.47
C GLY A 592 -8.71 0.89 13.37
N ALA A 593 -8.93 0.76 14.68
CA ALA A 593 -8.10 1.45 15.66
C ALA A 593 -6.68 0.85 15.68
N HIS A 594 -5.73 1.57 16.28
CA HIS A 594 -4.37 1.06 16.46
C HIS A 594 -4.39 -0.31 17.14
N TRP A 595 -3.60 -1.25 16.60
CA TRP A 595 -3.41 -2.62 17.09
C TRP A 595 -4.60 -3.57 16.93
N GLU A 596 -5.66 -3.15 16.23
CA GLU A 596 -6.87 -3.94 16.01
C GLU A 596 -6.83 -4.67 14.64
N GLU A 597 -5.67 -5.20 14.23
CA GLU A 597 -5.58 -5.96 12.96
C GLU A 597 -6.47 -7.22 12.96
N ALA A 598 -6.65 -7.86 14.12
CA ALA A 598 -7.44 -9.08 14.25
C ALA A 598 -8.92 -8.89 13.84
N VAL A 599 -9.56 -7.79 14.25
CA VAL A 599 -10.94 -7.51 13.86
C VAL A 599 -11.06 -7.20 12.37
N LEU A 600 -10.07 -6.53 11.79
CA LEU A 600 -10.04 -6.25 10.35
C LEU A 600 -9.93 -7.54 9.53
N LEU A 601 -9.04 -8.45 9.94
CA LEU A 601 -8.88 -9.76 9.30
C LEU A 601 -10.13 -10.63 9.46
N ARG A 602 -10.80 -10.59 10.62
CA ARG A 602 -12.09 -11.27 10.84
C ARG A 602 -13.19 -10.73 9.92
N LEU A 603 -13.33 -9.41 9.82
CA LEU A 603 -14.32 -8.77 8.95
C LEU A 603 -14.06 -9.09 7.47
N ALA A 604 -12.80 -9.05 7.05
CA ALA A 604 -12.41 -9.44 5.70
C ALA A 604 -12.72 -10.92 5.44
N ASN A 605 -12.44 -11.82 6.39
CA ASN A 605 -12.75 -13.24 6.28
C ASN A 605 -14.26 -13.51 6.17
N ALA A 606 -15.07 -12.74 6.90
CA ALA A 606 -16.53 -12.78 6.79
C ALA A 606 -17.02 -12.39 5.38
N LEU A 607 -16.45 -11.32 4.80
CA LEU A 607 -16.75 -10.92 3.42
C LEU A 607 -16.29 -11.97 2.40
N GLU A 608 -15.05 -12.45 2.51
CA GLU A 608 -14.54 -13.48 1.61
C GLU A 608 -15.39 -14.76 1.66
N THR A 609 -15.85 -15.16 2.85
CA THR A 609 -16.61 -16.40 3.03
C THR A 609 -18.08 -16.28 2.63
N ARG A 610 -18.71 -15.11 2.83
CA ARG A 610 -20.18 -14.96 2.72
C ARG A 610 -20.64 -14.06 1.57
N HIS A 611 -19.75 -13.25 1.02
CA HIS A 611 -20.07 -12.28 -0.02
C HIS A 611 -19.36 -12.57 -1.33
N LEU A 612 -18.04 -12.77 -1.28
CA LEU A 612 -17.19 -12.78 -2.45
C LEU A 612 -17.34 -14.06 -3.28
N GLN A 613 -17.54 -13.89 -4.58
CA GLN A 613 -17.34 -14.93 -5.58
C GLN A 613 -16.12 -14.60 -6.43
N ARG A 614 -15.00 -15.28 -6.20
CA ARG A 614 -13.73 -14.99 -6.89
C ARG A 614 -13.83 -15.29 -8.39
N LYS A 615 -13.36 -14.35 -9.22
CA LYS A 615 -13.17 -14.54 -10.68
C LYS A 615 -11.69 -14.76 -10.98
N LYS A 616 -11.38 -15.68 -11.91
CA LYS A 616 -10.02 -15.86 -12.45
C LYS A 616 -9.64 -14.62 -13.28
N PRO A 617 -8.46 -14.02 -13.08
CA PRO A 617 -7.93 -13.01 -14.00
C PRO A 617 -7.67 -13.59 -15.40
N SER A 618 -7.55 -12.72 -16.40
CA SER A 618 -7.20 -13.15 -17.76
C SER A 618 -5.80 -13.76 -17.84
N ALA A 619 -4.86 -13.23 -17.06
CA ALA A 619 -3.52 -13.77 -16.90
C ALA A 619 -3.48 -14.55 -15.58
N PHE A 620 -3.79 -15.85 -15.61
CA PHE A 620 -3.81 -16.70 -14.41
C PHE A 620 -3.06 -18.01 -14.67
N PHE A 621 -2.21 -18.39 -13.71
CA PHE A 621 -1.48 -19.64 -13.70
C PHE A 621 -2.08 -20.58 -12.66
N ASP A 622 -2.65 -21.70 -13.11
CA ASP A 622 -3.24 -22.72 -12.23
C ASP A 622 -2.22 -23.83 -11.98
N LEU A 623 -1.42 -23.66 -10.93
CA LEU A 623 -0.35 -24.61 -10.59
C LEU A 623 -0.85 -26.05 -10.42
N ARG A 624 -2.09 -26.25 -9.95
CA ARG A 624 -2.70 -27.59 -9.80
C ARG A 624 -3.00 -28.26 -11.14
N ALA A 625 -3.33 -27.50 -12.17
CA ALA A 625 -3.62 -28.04 -13.50
C ALA A 625 -2.33 -28.42 -14.24
N GLU A 626 -1.21 -27.83 -13.83
CA GLU A 626 0.10 -28.13 -14.41
C GLU A 626 0.71 -29.38 -13.78
N LEU A 627 0.45 -29.65 -12.48
CA LEU A 627 0.97 -30.78 -11.71
C LEU A 627 0.37 -32.11 -12.11
#